data_AF-A0A8S4GSX5-F1
#
_entry.id   AF-A0A8S4GSX5-F1
#
_cell.length_a   1.000
_cell.length_b   1.000
_cell.length_c   1.000
_cell.angle_alpha   90.00
_cell.angle_beta   90.00
_cell.angle_gamma   90.00
#
_symmetry.space_group_name_H-M   'P 1'
#
loop_
_entity.id
_entity.type
_entity.pdbx_description
1 polymer ?
#
loop_
_entity_poly.entity_id
_entity_poly.type
_entity_poly.pdbx_seq_one_letter_code
_entity_poly.pdbx_strand_id
1 'polypeptide(L)'
;MGKLREMLSHPDEIVPLFRMYLAARRAKQLPKDPNWAFCYEMLNRVSRSFAVVIQELPQPLRDAVCIFYLVLRALDTVEDDMKIPADEKLPLLREFYAHTSDPEFRVPGAGVKPHELLLMDEYPKVVACFNDMDREFQMVIRDITKRMGAGMAEFVERDERDERVVSIQDWDLYCHYVAGLVGVGLSKLFSSSGLEARVYGSKQFEALSNDMGLFLQKTNIIRDYLEDINEEPKPRMFWPEDVWRQYAKKLEDFKTADENAVMCLNELINSALGHVPKCFEYMAGLRNQRVFRFCAIPQIMAIGTLALCYNNNEVFKGVVKLRRGRTAKLVGECNGMSDLYRVFYEFAGEIGAKCQGFGAQPDSKVQAATIRIVEDIRARCRKGLAAAPGGADAKLGDAEQPPPELWVRLGLVLMFGGYFAYAWQLGVLRAYLGVAADAGNFYVDSMQKIVSLGLFIMALFLAVTGRRL
;
A
#
# COMPACT_ATOMS: atom_id res chain seq x y z
N MET A 1 6.35 -23.70 -12.49
CA MET A 1 6.67 -24.33 -11.18
C MET A 1 6.99 -23.32 -10.05
N GLY A 2 7.22 -22.02 -10.30
CA GLY A 2 7.59 -21.04 -9.25
C GLY A 2 6.51 -20.71 -8.21
N LYS A 3 5.25 -20.48 -8.62
CA LYS A 3 4.17 -20.06 -7.70
C LYS A 3 3.81 -21.12 -6.64
N LEU A 4 3.87 -22.40 -7.00
CA LEU A 4 3.57 -23.48 -6.06
C LEU A 4 4.67 -23.62 -5.00
N ARG A 5 5.95 -23.47 -5.40
CA ARG A 5 7.10 -23.47 -4.50
C ARG A 5 7.07 -22.28 -3.53
N GLU A 6 6.72 -21.08 -4.02
CA GLU A 6 6.58 -19.87 -3.19
C GLU A 6 5.44 -20.00 -2.17
N MET A 7 4.32 -20.61 -2.58
CA MET A 7 3.17 -20.85 -1.69
C MET A 7 3.49 -21.91 -0.63
N LEU A 8 4.30 -22.92 -0.97
CA LEU A 8 4.78 -23.93 -0.03
C LEU A 8 5.87 -23.41 0.92
N SER A 9 6.62 -22.37 0.54
CA SER A 9 7.62 -21.75 1.42
C SER A 9 7.02 -20.75 2.42
N HIS A 10 5.79 -20.28 2.19
CA HIS A 10 5.06 -19.35 3.08
C HIS A 10 3.61 -19.78 3.30
N PRO A 11 3.39 -20.92 3.98
CA PRO A 11 2.06 -21.46 4.18
C PRO A 11 1.11 -20.56 5.00
N ASP A 12 1.67 -19.83 5.96
CA ASP A 12 0.95 -18.88 6.82
C ASP A 12 0.32 -17.73 6.03
N GLU A 13 0.72 -17.55 4.76
CA GLU A 13 0.16 -16.57 3.84
C GLU A 13 -1.06 -17.09 3.05
N ILE A 14 -1.35 -18.40 3.06
CA ILE A 14 -2.43 -19.01 2.27
C ILE A 14 -3.81 -18.49 2.70
N VAL A 15 -4.11 -18.52 4.01
CA VAL A 15 -5.39 -18.06 4.55
C VAL A 15 -5.57 -16.55 4.34
N PRO A 16 -4.59 -15.68 4.66
CA PRO A 16 -4.67 -14.26 4.32
C PRO A 16 -4.91 -13.99 2.83
N LEU A 17 -4.20 -14.69 1.93
CA LEU A 17 -4.40 -14.56 0.48
C LEU A 17 -5.83 -14.89 0.07
N PHE A 18 -6.38 -15.98 0.61
CA PHE A 18 -7.76 -16.38 0.32
C PHE A 18 -8.77 -15.34 0.82
N ARG A 19 -8.57 -14.78 2.02
CA ARG A 19 -9.41 -13.69 2.56
C ARG A 19 -9.36 -12.45 1.67
N MET A 20 -8.15 -12.04 1.27
CA MET A 20 -7.96 -10.89 0.37
C MET A 20 -8.61 -11.13 -1.00
N TYR A 21 -8.55 -12.35 -1.53
CA TYR A 21 -9.24 -12.74 -2.76
C TYR A 21 -10.77 -12.62 -2.63
N LEU A 22 -11.35 -13.08 -1.52
CA LEU A 22 -12.78 -12.94 -1.27
C LEU A 22 -13.20 -11.47 -1.12
N ALA A 23 -12.40 -10.65 -0.44
CA ALA A 23 -12.62 -9.21 -0.32
C ALA A 23 -12.61 -8.53 -1.70
N ALA A 24 -11.61 -8.83 -2.54
CA ALA A 24 -11.54 -8.32 -3.90
C ALA A 24 -12.72 -8.77 -4.78
N ARG A 25 -13.27 -9.97 -4.57
CA ARG A 25 -14.47 -10.45 -5.28
C ARG A 25 -15.73 -9.70 -4.84
N ARG A 26 -15.87 -9.42 -3.54
CA ARG A 26 -16.97 -8.58 -3.01
C ARG A 26 -16.87 -7.16 -3.53
N ALA A 27 -15.65 -6.61 -3.62
CA ALA A 27 -15.38 -5.27 -4.12
C ALA A 27 -15.72 -5.07 -5.62
N LYS A 28 -15.98 -6.16 -6.35
CA LYS A 28 -16.47 -6.13 -7.75
C LYS A 28 -17.99 -6.10 -7.86
N GLN A 29 -18.73 -6.16 -6.75
CA GLN A 29 -20.18 -6.00 -6.77
C GLN A 29 -20.49 -4.52 -6.96
N LEU A 30 -21.00 -4.17 -8.14
CA LEU A 30 -21.27 -2.80 -8.51
C LEU A 30 -22.68 -2.36 -8.06
N PRO A 31 -22.87 -1.07 -7.72
CA PRO A 31 -24.19 -0.49 -7.51
C PRO A 31 -25.13 -0.64 -8.72
N LYS A 32 -26.43 -0.46 -8.49
CA LYS A 32 -27.45 -0.50 -9.56
C LYS A 32 -27.47 0.77 -10.40
N ASP A 33 -27.18 1.91 -9.79
CA ASP A 33 -27.08 3.18 -10.51
C ASP A 33 -25.90 3.13 -11.49
N PRO A 34 -26.10 3.46 -12.79
CA PRO A 34 -25.07 3.30 -13.81
C PRO A 34 -23.86 4.22 -13.61
N ASN A 35 -24.05 5.42 -13.04
CA ASN A 35 -22.97 6.36 -12.79
C ASN A 35 -22.10 5.87 -11.64
N TRP A 36 -22.73 5.42 -10.55
CA TRP A 36 -22.02 4.81 -9.42
C TRP A 36 -21.35 3.48 -9.81
N ALA A 37 -22.01 2.66 -10.63
CA ALA A 37 -21.42 1.43 -11.16
C ALA A 37 -20.14 1.71 -11.94
N PHE A 38 -20.17 2.71 -12.83
CA PHE A 38 -18.99 3.17 -13.55
C PHE A 38 -17.89 3.66 -12.59
N CYS A 39 -18.22 4.49 -11.60
CA CYS A 39 -17.23 5.01 -10.65
C CYS A 39 -16.51 3.89 -9.89
N TYR A 40 -17.25 2.91 -9.34
CA TYR A 40 -16.63 1.78 -8.64
C TYR A 40 -15.88 0.83 -9.57
N GLU A 41 -16.36 0.62 -10.79
CA GLU A 41 -15.63 -0.14 -11.79
C GLU A 41 -14.31 0.53 -12.14
N MET A 42 -14.34 1.84 -12.40
CA MET A 42 -13.15 2.62 -12.68
C MET A 42 -12.18 2.58 -11.50
N LEU A 43 -12.66 2.79 -10.27
CA LEU A 43 -11.84 2.67 -9.08
C LEU A 43 -11.12 1.32 -9.01
N ASN A 44 -11.83 0.22 -9.24
CA ASN A 44 -11.25 -1.13 -9.27
C ASN A 44 -10.18 -1.29 -10.37
N ARG A 45 -10.36 -0.65 -11.54
CA ARG A 45 -9.40 -0.69 -12.65
C ARG A 45 -8.13 0.10 -12.36
N VAL A 46 -8.26 1.34 -11.88
CA VAL A 46 -7.14 2.27 -11.71
C VAL A 46 -6.38 2.11 -10.39
N SER A 47 -7.10 1.75 -9.31
CA SER A 47 -6.55 1.72 -7.94
C SER A 47 -6.14 0.31 -7.48
N ARG A 48 -6.67 -0.74 -8.15
CA ARG A 48 -6.38 -2.16 -7.90
C ARG A 48 -6.50 -2.54 -6.42
N SER A 49 -5.38 -2.73 -5.73
CA SER A 49 -5.36 -3.14 -4.32
C SER A 49 -5.92 -2.08 -3.39
N PHE A 50 -5.75 -0.78 -3.72
CA PHE A 50 -6.25 0.29 -2.88
C PHE A 50 -7.77 0.47 -3.01
N ALA A 51 -8.37 0.04 -4.14
CA ALA A 51 -9.83 -0.05 -4.28
C ALA A 51 -10.48 -0.94 -3.21
N VAL A 52 -9.81 -2.04 -2.84
CA VAL A 52 -10.30 -2.93 -1.78
C VAL A 52 -10.35 -2.21 -0.43
N VAL A 53 -9.33 -1.40 -0.13
CA VAL A 53 -9.21 -0.64 1.11
C VAL A 53 -10.25 0.49 1.16
N ILE A 54 -10.47 1.21 0.05
CA ILE A 54 -11.52 2.23 -0.06
C ILE A 54 -12.89 1.61 0.20
N GLN A 55 -13.17 0.45 -0.36
CA GLN A 55 -14.49 -0.18 -0.25
C GLN A 55 -14.82 -0.77 1.14
N GLU A 56 -13.83 -0.88 2.04
CA GLU A 56 -14.06 -1.21 3.45
C GLU A 56 -14.65 -0.03 4.25
N LEU A 57 -14.50 1.21 3.77
CA LEU A 57 -15.04 2.40 4.43
C LEU A 57 -16.58 2.32 4.55
N PRO A 58 -17.16 2.86 5.63
CA PRO A 58 -18.61 2.98 5.75
C PRO A 58 -19.16 4.07 4.80
N GLN A 59 -20.43 3.94 4.41
CA GLN A 59 -21.16 5.04 3.77
C GLN A 59 -21.52 6.12 4.79
N PRO A 60 -21.62 7.40 4.38
CA PRO A 60 -21.41 7.92 3.01
C PRO A 60 -19.93 8.15 2.63
N LEU A 61 -18.99 8.01 3.58
CA LEU A 61 -17.57 8.31 3.36
C LEU A 61 -16.94 7.52 2.21
N ARG A 62 -17.29 6.23 2.05
CA ARG A 62 -16.80 5.39 0.96
C ARG A 62 -17.04 5.99 -0.42
N ASP A 63 -18.23 6.53 -0.62
CA ASP A 63 -18.69 7.07 -1.89
C ASP A 63 -17.95 8.39 -2.16
N ALA A 64 -17.82 9.24 -1.13
CA ALA A 64 -17.01 10.46 -1.17
C ALA A 64 -15.53 10.20 -1.49
N VAL A 65 -14.91 9.20 -0.87
CA VAL A 65 -13.50 8.84 -1.15
C VAL A 65 -13.34 8.23 -2.54
N CYS A 66 -14.33 7.48 -3.04
CA CYS A 66 -14.33 6.98 -4.41
C CYS A 66 -14.29 8.14 -5.42
N ILE A 67 -15.19 9.11 -5.28
CA ILE A 67 -15.24 10.28 -6.17
C ILE A 67 -14.00 11.14 -6.01
N PHE A 68 -13.56 11.39 -4.77
CA PHE A 68 -12.32 12.13 -4.53
C PHE A 68 -11.13 11.50 -5.26
N TYR A 69 -10.98 10.17 -5.17
CA TYR A 69 -9.92 9.45 -5.87
C TYR A 69 -10.02 9.59 -7.40
N LEU A 70 -11.22 9.46 -7.98
CA LEU A 70 -11.40 9.54 -9.44
C LEU A 70 -11.20 10.97 -9.98
N VAL A 71 -11.65 11.98 -9.24
CA VAL A 71 -11.40 13.39 -9.58
C VAL A 71 -9.89 13.66 -9.62
N LEU A 72 -9.15 13.23 -8.60
CA LEU A 72 -7.70 13.41 -8.57
C LEU A 72 -6.97 12.55 -9.60
N ARG A 73 -7.45 11.34 -9.88
CA ARG A 73 -6.90 10.50 -10.95
C ARG A 73 -7.07 11.13 -12.34
N ALA A 74 -8.19 11.80 -12.58
CA ALA A 74 -8.41 12.53 -13.84
C ALA A 74 -7.51 13.78 -13.92
N LEU A 75 -7.29 14.47 -12.81
CA LEU A 75 -6.31 15.56 -12.74
C LEU A 75 -4.87 15.06 -13.01
N ASP A 76 -4.44 13.98 -12.34
CA ASP A 76 -3.14 13.32 -12.58
C ASP A 76 -3.00 12.94 -14.07
N THR A 77 -4.06 12.43 -14.70
CA THR A 77 -4.05 12.04 -16.11
C THR A 77 -3.70 13.22 -17.03
N VAL A 78 -4.19 14.42 -16.71
CA VAL A 78 -3.85 15.64 -17.47
C VAL A 78 -2.40 16.07 -17.21
N GLU A 79 -1.93 16.02 -15.96
CA GLU A 79 -0.53 16.35 -15.63
C GLU A 79 0.44 15.41 -16.36
N ASP A 80 0.19 14.10 -16.26
CA ASP A 80 1.06 13.02 -16.73
C ASP A 80 1.09 12.86 -18.25
N ASP A 81 0.07 13.33 -18.96
CA ASP A 81 0.02 13.17 -20.42
C ASP A 81 0.99 14.14 -21.12
N MET A 82 2.14 13.62 -21.53
CA MET A 82 3.19 14.37 -22.24
C MET A 82 2.78 14.77 -23.67
N LYS A 83 1.63 14.29 -24.18
CA LYS A 83 1.11 14.70 -25.49
C LYS A 83 0.36 16.03 -25.44
N ILE A 84 -0.08 16.46 -24.25
CA ILE A 84 -0.78 17.72 -24.05
C ILE A 84 0.28 18.83 -23.92
N PRO A 85 0.34 19.81 -24.84
CA PRO A 85 1.27 20.93 -24.76
C PRO A 85 1.12 21.73 -23.46
N ALA A 86 2.22 22.32 -22.97
CA ALA A 86 2.22 23.04 -21.70
C ALA A 86 1.23 24.23 -21.68
N ASP A 87 1.09 24.96 -22.78
CA ASP A 87 0.17 26.08 -22.94
C ASP A 87 -1.32 25.68 -22.86
N GLU A 88 -1.66 24.45 -23.27
CA GLU A 88 -2.99 23.87 -23.08
C GLU A 88 -3.16 23.24 -21.69
N LYS A 89 -2.11 22.58 -21.19
CA LYS A 89 -2.11 21.85 -19.91
C LYS A 89 -2.25 22.78 -18.71
N LEU A 90 -1.54 23.90 -18.70
CA LEU A 90 -1.45 24.79 -17.53
C LEU A 90 -2.80 25.43 -17.15
N PRO A 91 -3.59 26.01 -18.08
CA PRO A 91 -4.94 26.48 -17.77
C PRO A 91 -5.84 25.34 -17.31
N LEU A 92 -5.78 24.19 -17.98
CA LEU A 92 -6.61 23.03 -17.66
C LEU A 92 -6.37 22.53 -16.23
N LEU A 93 -5.11 22.42 -15.79
CA LEU A 93 -4.77 22.05 -14.41
C LEU A 93 -5.29 23.08 -13.39
N ARG A 94 -5.11 24.38 -13.67
CA ARG A 94 -5.53 25.47 -12.76
C ARG A 94 -7.05 25.57 -12.62
N GLU A 95 -7.79 25.25 -13.68
CA GLU A 95 -9.24 25.38 -13.76
C GLU A 95 -9.98 24.06 -13.53
N PHE A 96 -9.29 22.92 -13.46
CA PHE A 96 -9.88 21.58 -13.31
C PHE A 96 -10.91 21.48 -12.17
N TYR A 97 -10.67 22.20 -11.06
CA TYR A 97 -11.59 22.23 -9.93
C TYR A 97 -12.99 22.76 -10.30
N ALA A 98 -13.12 23.65 -11.28
CA ALA A 98 -14.40 24.14 -11.76
C ALA A 98 -15.18 23.04 -12.51
N HIS A 99 -14.45 22.16 -13.19
CA HIS A 99 -15.01 21.05 -13.95
C HIS A 99 -15.47 19.85 -13.10
N THR A 100 -15.12 19.82 -11.82
CA THR A 100 -15.66 18.79 -10.88
C THR A 100 -17.19 18.76 -10.81
N SER A 101 -17.83 19.88 -11.14
CA SER A 101 -19.29 20.04 -11.16
C SER A 101 -19.88 20.26 -12.56
N ASP A 102 -19.07 20.23 -13.61
CA ASP A 102 -19.47 20.52 -14.99
C ASP A 102 -19.92 19.24 -15.72
N PRO A 103 -21.23 19.05 -15.98
CA PRO A 103 -21.75 17.78 -16.51
C PRO A 103 -21.29 17.49 -17.95
N GLU A 104 -20.82 18.50 -18.68
CA GLU A 104 -20.38 18.33 -20.07
C GLU A 104 -18.86 18.23 -20.21
N PHE A 105 -18.11 18.39 -19.11
CA PHE A 105 -16.66 18.39 -19.17
C PHE A 105 -16.10 17.04 -19.62
N ARG A 106 -15.25 17.09 -20.64
CA ARG A 106 -14.46 15.98 -21.17
C ARG A 106 -13.13 16.52 -21.67
N VAL A 107 -12.10 15.69 -21.64
CA VAL A 107 -10.83 15.94 -22.32
C VAL A 107 -10.55 14.74 -23.23
N PRO A 108 -11.20 14.67 -24.40
CA PRO A 108 -11.10 13.50 -25.28
C PRO A 108 -9.65 13.24 -25.68
N GLY A 109 -9.22 11.99 -25.54
CA GLY A 109 -7.86 11.58 -25.91
C GLY A 109 -6.78 11.86 -24.85
N ALA A 110 -7.12 12.47 -23.71
CA ALA A 110 -6.19 12.60 -22.59
C ALA A 110 -5.99 11.26 -21.88
N GLY A 111 -4.74 10.85 -21.76
CA GLY A 111 -4.32 9.61 -21.12
C GLY A 111 -3.43 8.75 -22.01
N VAL A 112 -2.57 7.98 -21.37
CA VAL A 112 -1.65 7.05 -22.04
C VAL A 112 -2.18 5.63 -21.95
N LYS A 113 -2.90 5.29 -20.87
CA LYS A 113 -3.42 3.96 -20.61
C LYS A 113 -4.92 3.87 -21.00
N PRO A 114 -5.41 2.70 -21.45
CA PRO A 114 -6.81 2.54 -21.86
C PRO A 114 -7.85 2.93 -20.80
N HIS A 115 -7.53 2.79 -19.51
CA HIS A 115 -8.43 3.18 -18.43
C HIS A 115 -8.38 4.67 -18.11
N GLU A 116 -7.28 5.36 -18.40
CA GLU A 116 -7.19 6.82 -18.28
C GLU A 116 -8.06 7.47 -19.35
N LEU A 117 -7.91 7.04 -20.62
CA LEU A 117 -8.76 7.47 -21.73
C LEU A 117 -10.25 7.28 -21.40
N LEU A 118 -10.62 6.08 -20.94
CA LEU A 118 -12.00 5.78 -20.55
C LEU A 118 -12.49 6.67 -19.40
N LEU A 119 -11.63 6.98 -18.41
CA LEU A 119 -11.99 7.87 -17.31
C LEU A 119 -12.29 9.28 -17.82
N MET A 120 -11.47 9.79 -18.74
CA MET A 120 -11.60 11.14 -19.29
C MET A 120 -12.80 11.26 -20.25
N ASP A 121 -13.06 10.24 -21.06
CA ASP A 121 -14.19 10.20 -21.99
C ASP A 121 -15.55 10.13 -21.26
N GLU A 122 -15.59 9.39 -20.15
CA GLU A 122 -16.79 9.13 -19.34
C GLU A 122 -16.80 9.94 -18.04
N TYR A 123 -15.96 10.97 -17.94
CA TYR A 123 -15.87 11.85 -16.77
C TYR A 123 -17.22 12.47 -16.33
N PRO A 124 -18.18 12.78 -17.24
CA PRO A 124 -19.53 13.19 -16.85
C PRO A 124 -20.24 12.26 -15.84
N LYS A 125 -19.94 10.95 -15.87
CA LYS A 125 -20.48 10.00 -14.87
C LYS A 125 -19.90 10.23 -13.48
N VAL A 126 -18.63 10.62 -13.39
CA VAL A 126 -17.99 11.03 -12.13
C VAL A 126 -18.61 12.33 -11.62
N VAL A 127 -18.85 13.30 -12.50
CA VAL A 127 -19.51 14.57 -12.17
C VAL A 127 -20.94 14.36 -11.68
N ALA A 128 -21.70 13.47 -12.32
CA ALA A 128 -23.06 13.14 -11.88
C ALA A 128 -23.06 12.60 -10.44
N CYS A 129 -22.17 11.66 -10.11
CA CYS A 129 -22.01 11.16 -8.75
C CYS A 129 -21.50 12.26 -7.79
N PHE A 130 -20.59 13.13 -8.24
CA PHE A 130 -20.07 14.23 -7.44
C PHE A 130 -21.20 15.18 -6.99
N ASN A 131 -22.08 15.54 -7.94
CA ASN A 131 -23.20 16.45 -7.69
C ASN A 131 -24.29 15.85 -6.78
N ASP A 132 -24.36 14.51 -6.68
CA ASP A 132 -25.28 13.77 -5.80
C ASP A 132 -24.82 13.71 -4.33
N MET A 133 -23.53 13.98 -4.05
CA MET A 133 -22.98 13.91 -2.69
C MET A 133 -23.34 15.11 -1.83
N ASP A 134 -23.22 14.96 -0.51
CA ASP A 134 -23.38 16.06 0.44
C ASP A 134 -22.44 17.24 0.13
N ARG A 135 -22.97 18.46 0.32
CA ARG A 135 -22.27 19.71 -0.02
C ARG A 135 -20.92 19.85 0.69
N GLU A 136 -20.80 19.36 1.93
CA GLU A 136 -19.52 19.38 2.65
C GLU A 136 -18.43 18.56 1.93
N PHE A 137 -18.76 17.38 1.40
CA PHE A 137 -17.81 16.57 0.64
C PHE A 137 -17.43 17.23 -0.68
N GLN A 138 -18.41 17.79 -1.40
CA GLN A 138 -18.16 18.52 -2.64
C GLN A 138 -17.18 19.69 -2.43
N MET A 139 -17.36 20.47 -1.36
CA MET A 139 -16.49 21.60 -1.03
C MET A 139 -15.04 21.15 -0.75
N VAL A 140 -14.86 20.07 0.00
CA VAL A 140 -13.54 19.52 0.29
C VAL A 140 -12.83 19.06 -0.98
N ILE A 141 -13.50 18.24 -1.80
CA ILE A 141 -12.93 17.71 -3.04
C ILE A 141 -12.53 18.87 -3.96
N ARG A 142 -13.43 19.83 -4.16
CA ARG A 142 -13.18 21.01 -5.01
C ARG A 142 -12.01 21.88 -4.51
N ASP A 143 -11.92 22.13 -3.20
CA ASP A 143 -10.80 22.89 -2.61
C ASP A 143 -9.46 22.19 -2.86
N ILE A 144 -9.40 20.88 -2.61
CA ILE A 144 -8.17 20.11 -2.80
C ILE A 144 -7.77 20.02 -4.26
N THR A 145 -8.72 19.74 -5.16
CA THR A 145 -8.47 19.73 -6.61
C THR A 145 -7.93 21.08 -7.08
N LYS A 146 -8.45 22.19 -6.57
CA LYS A 146 -7.95 23.53 -6.90
C LYS A 146 -6.49 23.74 -6.48
N ARG A 147 -6.17 23.39 -5.24
CA ARG A 147 -4.81 23.56 -4.67
C ARG A 147 -3.81 22.63 -5.36
N MET A 148 -4.19 21.38 -5.61
CA MET A 148 -3.37 20.38 -6.28
C MET A 148 -3.11 20.76 -7.73
N GLY A 149 -4.14 21.17 -8.49
CA GLY A 149 -3.99 21.61 -9.87
C GLY A 149 -3.11 22.85 -10.01
N ALA A 150 -3.22 23.82 -9.10
CA ALA A 150 -2.32 24.98 -9.06
C ALA A 150 -0.85 24.58 -8.80
N GLY A 151 -0.62 23.65 -7.87
CA GLY A 151 0.72 23.16 -7.55
C GLY A 151 1.34 22.31 -8.67
N MET A 152 0.56 21.45 -9.31
CA MET A 152 0.99 20.71 -10.50
C MET A 152 1.39 21.65 -11.63
N ALA A 153 0.58 22.69 -11.89
CA ALA A 153 0.91 23.69 -12.90
C ALA A 153 2.23 24.42 -12.57
N GLU A 154 2.49 24.74 -11.31
CA GLU A 154 3.77 25.32 -10.87
C GLU A 154 4.97 24.41 -11.21
N PHE A 155 4.86 23.10 -10.97
CA PHE A 155 5.95 22.15 -11.26
C PHE A 155 6.09 21.82 -12.75
N VAL A 156 5.02 21.88 -13.54
CA VAL A 156 5.09 21.82 -15.01
C VAL A 156 5.84 23.04 -15.54
N GLU A 157 5.53 24.26 -15.07
CA GLU A 157 6.25 25.47 -15.46
C GLU A 157 7.73 25.43 -15.07
N ARG A 158 8.06 24.84 -13.91
CA ARG A 158 9.45 24.61 -13.49
C ARG A 158 10.16 23.58 -14.38
N ASP A 159 9.47 22.52 -14.81
CA ASP A 159 10.05 21.51 -15.71
C ASP A 159 10.39 22.09 -17.10
N GLU A 160 9.57 23.01 -17.62
CA GLU A 160 9.86 23.76 -18.86
C GLU A 160 11.12 24.64 -18.75
N ARG A 161 11.55 24.98 -17.53
CA ARG A 161 12.79 25.73 -17.25
C ARG A 161 13.96 24.84 -16.80
N ASP A 162 13.79 23.52 -16.76
CA ASP A 162 14.77 22.56 -16.22
C ASP A 162 15.08 22.79 -14.71
N GLU A 163 14.08 23.28 -13.95
CA GLU A 163 14.19 23.63 -12.52
C GLU A 163 13.26 22.77 -11.63
N ARG A 164 12.98 21.51 -12.04
CA ARG A 164 11.84 20.74 -11.50
C ARG A 164 11.91 20.50 -9.99
N VAL A 165 12.80 19.61 -9.54
CA VAL A 165 12.97 19.24 -8.12
C VAL A 165 14.45 19.39 -7.78
N VAL A 166 14.86 20.59 -7.37
CA VAL A 166 16.27 20.89 -7.10
C VAL A 166 16.63 20.50 -5.67
N SER A 167 15.92 21.05 -4.69
CA SER A 167 16.21 20.86 -3.28
C SER A 167 15.31 19.83 -2.61
N ILE A 168 15.66 19.39 -1.40
CA ILE A 168 14.76 18.61 -0.52
C ILE A 168 13.46 19.38 -0.26
N GLN A 169 13.52 20.71 -0.16
CA GLN A 169 12.35 21.56 0.07
C GLN A 169 11.43 21.59 -1.16
N ASP A 170 11.98 21.61 -2.37
CA ASP A 170 11.19 21.45 -3.60
C ASP A 170 10.55 20.06 -3.65
N TRP A 171 11.27 19.02 -3.22
CA TRP A 171 10.72 17.67 -3.17
C TRP A 171 9.58 17.54 -2.17
N ASP A 172 9.72 18.15 -0.98
CA ASP A 172 8.65 18.24 0.02
C ASP A 172 7.45 19.03 -0.50
N LEU A 173 7.69 20.13 -1.23
CA LEU A 173 6.63 20.95 -1.83
C LEU A 173 5.91 20.22 -2.98
N TYR A 174 6.64 19.51 -3.84
CA TYR A 174 6.06 18.65 -4.86
C TYR A 174 5.16 17.58 -4.22
N CYS A 175 5.71 16.85 -3.23
CA CYS A 175 4.97 15.83 -2.50
C CYS A 175 3.78 16.42 -1.73
N HIS A 176 3.87 17.67 -1.24
CA HIS A 176 2.74 18.37 -0.63
C HIS A 176 1.59 18.50 -1.63
N TYR A 177 1.86 19.01 -2.83
CA TYR A 177 0.81 19.22 -3.81
C TYR A 177 0.18 17.90 -4.28
N VAL A 178 0.98 16.90 -4.63
CA VAL A 178 0.44 15.68 -5.27
C VAL A 178 -0.04 14.60 -4.29
N ALA A 179 0.34 14.67 -3.01
CA ALA A 179 -0.03 13.64 -2.02
C ALA A 179 -0.37 14.21 -0.64
N GLY A 180 0.34 15.22 -0.17
CA GLY A 180 0.06 15.87 1.11
C GLY A 180 -1.35 16.47 1.17
N LEU A 181 -1.76 17.16 0.11
CA LEU A 181 -3.12 17.67 -0.05
C LEU A 181 -4.17 16.57 -0.10
N VAL A 182 -3.84 15.39 -0.62
CA VAL A 182 -4.73 14.21 -0.58
C VAL A 182 -4.97 13.78 0.86
N GLY A 183 -3.92 13.72 1.68
CA GLY A 183 -4.03 13.47 3.12
C GLY A 183 -4.90 14.51 3.83
N VAL A 184 -4.73 15.79 3.52
CA VAL A 184 -5.56 16.89 4.05
C VAL A 184 -7.02 16.73 3.64
N GLY A 185 -7.29 16.44 2.36
CA GLY A 185 -8.64 16.20 1.85
C GLY A 185 -9.33 15.04 2.53
N LEU A 186 -8.65 13.88 2.62
CA LEU A 186 -9.16 12.72 3.34
C LEU A 186 -9.51 13.03 4.79
N SER A 187 -8.63 13.76 5.50
CA SER A 187 -8.86 14.15 6.90
C SER A 187 -10.11 15.03 7.06
N LYS A 188 -10.31 15.97 6.13
CA LYS A 188 -11.52 16.80 6.06
C LYS A 188 -12.77 15.97 5.76
N LEU A 189 -12.70 15.01 4.83
CA LEU A 189 -13.81 14.08 4.54
C LEU A 189 -14.16 13.23 5.77
N PHE A 190 -13.16 12.72 6.51
CA PHE A 190 -13.39 11.94 7.74
C PHE A 190 -14.11 12.77 8.80
N SER A 191 -13.67 14.01 9.01
CA SER A 191 -14.30 14.96 9.92
C SER A 191 -15.73 15.32 9.49
N SER A 192 -15.96 15.60 8.20
CA SER A 192 -17.29 15.93 7.65
C SER A 192 -18.27 14.76 7.72
N SER A 193 -17.78 13.53 7.58
CA SER A 193 -18.62 12.33 7.72
C SER A 193 -19.10 12.08 9.16
N GLY A 194 -18.53 12.77 10.15
CA GLY A 194 -18.81 12.55 11.57
C GLY A 194 -18.17 11.28 12.16
N LEU A 195 -17.42 10.52 11.37
CA LEU A 195 -16.74 9.29 11.82
C LEU A 195 -15.49 9.59 12.65
N GLU A 196 -14.86 10.75 12.41
CA GLU A 196 -13.69 11.20 13.14
C GLU A 196 -13.91 12.58 13.77
N ALA A 197 -13.08 12.90 14.77
CA ALA A 197 -13.19 14.16 15.49
C ALA A 197 -12.97 15.38 14.58
N ARG A 198 -13.69 16.48 14.83
CA ARG A 198 -13.61 17.72 14.03
C ARG A 198 -12.21 18.30 13.88
N VAL A 199 -11.29 18.00 14.82
CA VAL A 199 -9.88 18.40 14.75
C VAL A 199 -9.20 17.89 13.47
N TYR A 200 -9.57 16.73 12.94
CA TYR A 200 -9.01 16.18 11.68
C TYR A 200 -9.28 17.09 10.47
N GLY A 201 -10.37 17.85 10.48
CA GLY A 201 -10.69 18.82 9.42
C GLY A 201 -10.11 20.22 9.65
N SER A 202 -9.37 20.43 10.74
CA SER A 202 -8.88 21.76 11.14
C SER A 202 -7.55 22.13 10.49
N LYS A 203 -7.28 23.43 10.35
CA LYS A 203 -6.02 23.94 9.81
C LYS A 203 -4.80 23.49 10.63
N GLN A 204 -4.94 23.35 11.96
CA GLN A 204 -3.83 22.91 12.81
C GLN A 204 -3.42 21.45 12.52
N PHE A 205 -4.33 20.63 12.02
CA PHE A 205 -4.08 19.22 11.76
C PHE A 205 -3.55 18.96 10.35
N GLU A 206 -3.63 19.93 9.44
CA GLU A 206 -3.17 19.79 8.05
C GLU A 206 -1.69 19.37 7.96
N ALA A 207 -0.84 19.78 8.90
CA ALA A 207 0.57 19.37 8.91
C ALA A 207 0.73 17.84 9.09
N LEU A 208 0.00 17.24 10.03
CA LEU A 208 0.02 15.79 10.25
C LEU A 208 -0.58 15.04 9.05
N SER A 209 -1.67 15.56 8.50
CA SER A 209 -2.29 15.02 7.29
C SER A 209 -1.34 15.08 6.10
N ASN A 210 -0.54 16.14 6.00
CA ASN A 210 0.48 16.32 4.97
C ASN A 210 1.58 15.26 5.10
N ASP A 211 2.13 15.04 6.30
CA ASP A 211 3.15 14.02 6.55
C ASP A 211 2.70 12.61 6.15
N MET A 212 1.42 12.27 6.39
CA MET A 212 0.84 11.01 5.94
C MET A 212 0.93 10.84 4.42
N GLY A 213 0.73 11.92 3.64
CA GLY A 213 0.86 11.93 2.19
C GLY A 213 2.31 11.89 1.72
N LEU A 214 3.18 12.71 2.33
CA LEU A 214 4.61 12.77 2.00
C LEU A 214 5.30 11.42 2.19
N PHE A 215 5.01 10.70 3.28
CA PHE A 215 5.60 9.38 3.50
C PHE A 215 5.28 8.40 2.36
N LEU A 216 4.04 8.37 1.91
CA LEU A 216 3.60 7.49 0.82
C LEU A 216 4.22 7.91 -0.51
N GLN A 217 4.22 9.21 -0.81
CA GLN A 217 4.70 9.71 -2.09
C GLN A 217 6.21 9.55 -2.24
N LYS A 218 6.98 9.91 -1.21
CA LYS A 218 8.42 9.69 -1.20
C LYS A 218 8.77 8.22 -1.35
N THR A 219 8.01 7.33 -0.69
CA THR A 219 8.21 5.88 -0.84
C THR A 219 7.98 5.41 -2.28
N ASN A 220 6.94 5.90 -2.94
CA ASN A 220 6.69 5.56 -4.35
C ASN A 220 7.79 6.11 -5.27
N ILE A 221 8.14 7.39 -5.15
CA ILE A 221 9.22 8.03 -5.94
C ILE A 221 10.56 7.29 -5.77
N ILE A 222 10.88 6.84 -4.56
CA ILE A 222 12.10 6.06 -4.30
C ILE A 222 12.06 4.71 -5.03
N ARG A 223 10.93 4.00 -4.93
CA ARG A 223 10.79 2.63 -5.44
C ARG A 223 10.59 2.56 -6.96
N ASP A 224 9.96 3.58 -7.53
CA ASP A 224 9.58 3.63 -8.95
C ASP A 224 10.63 4.34 -9.83
N TYR A 225 11.84 4.64 -9.29
CA TYR A 225 12.97 5.26 -10.00
C TYR A 225 13.14 4.74 -11.44
N LEU A 226 13.17 3.41 -11.63
CA LEU A 226 13.45 2.83 -12.94
C LEU A 226 12.30 3.00 -13.94
N GLU A 227 11.06 3.04 -13.46
CA GLU A 227 9.89 3.34 -14.30
C GLU A 227 9.96 4.80 -14.75
N ASP A 228 10.15 5.71 -13.80
CA ASP A 228 10.18 7.15 -14.05
C ASP A 228 11.33 7.59 -15.00
N ILE A 229 12.54 7.08 -14.78
CA ILE A 229 13.74 7.44 -15.56
C ILE A 229 13.78 6.82 -16.98
N ASN A 230 12.88 5.87 -17.26
CA ASN A 230 12.74 5.24 -18.58
C ASN A 230 11.44 5.65 -19.28
N GLU A 231 10.67 6.57 -18.70
CA GLU A 231 9.45 7.07 -19.32
C GLU A 231 9.79 7.79 -20.63
N GLU A 232 8.96 7.56 -21.65
CA GLU A 232 9.07 8.17 -22.98
C GLU A 232 7.87 9.13 -23.20
N PRO A 233 8.07 10.29 -23.86
CA PRO A 233 9.25 10.68 -24.65
C PRO A 233 10.36 11.40 -23.85
N LYS A 234 10.13 11.69 -22.56
CA LYS A 234 11.10 12.36 -21.68
C LYS A 234 11.09 11.67 -20.31
N PRO A 235 12.26 11.42 -19.69
CA PRO A 235 12.33 10.85 -18.35
C PRO A 235 11.65 11.76 -17.33
N ARG A 236 11.00 11.15 -16.34
CA ARG A 236 10.44 11.84 -15.19
C ARG A 236 11.46 11.83 -14.07
N MET A 237 11.96 13.00 -13.68
CA MET A 237 12.96 13.13 -12.62
C MET A 237 12.35 13.76 -11.37
N PHE A 238 12.17 12.94 -10.33
CA PHE A 238 11.58 13.37 -9.06
C PHE A 238 12.57 13.35 -7.89
N TRP A 239 13.73 12.72 -8.05
CA TRP A 239 14.76 12.70 -7.03
C TRP A 239 15.41 14.09 -6.95
N PRO A 240 15.57 14.68 -5.76
CA PRO A 240 16.09 16.04 -5.61
C PRO A 240 17.54 16.14 -6.08
N GLU A 241 17.79 17.10 -6.98
CA GLU A 241 19.09 17.37 -7.60
C GLU A 241 20.24 17.53 -6.61
N ASP A 242 20.04 18.34 -5.56
CA ASP A 242 21.04 18.59 -4.54
C ASP A 242 21.49 17.32 -3.81
N VAL A 243 20.65 16.28 -3.80
CA VAL A 243 21.00 14.97 -3.22
C VAL A 243 21.74 14.13 -4.25
N TRP A 244 21.12 13.81 -5.40
CA TRP A 244 21.70 12.83 -6.32
C TRP A 244 22.99 13.32 -6.99
N ARG A 245 23.18 14.64 -7.15
CA ARG A 245 24.44 15.21 -7.70
C ARG A 245 25.66 14.99 -6.82
N GLN A 246 25.47 14.65 -5.54
CA GLN A 246 26.58 14.27 -4.66
C GLN A 246 27.16 12.88 -5.02
N TYR A 247 26.39 12.06 -5.75
CA TYR A 247 26.70 10.66 -6.02
C TYR A 247 26.93 10.35 -7.51
N ALA A 248 26.34 11.13 -8.42
CA ALA A 248 26.49 10.96 -9.86
C ALA A 248 26.43 12.29 -10.63
N LYS A 249 26.86 12.27 -11.90
CA LYS A 249 26.79 13.46 -12.77
C LYS A 249 25.40 13.64 -13.37
N LYS A 250 24.71 12.54 -13.64
CA LYS A 250 23.34 12.50 -14.15
C LYS A 250 22.53 11.49 -13.35
N LEU A 251 21.24 11.74 -13.18
CA LEU A 251 20.36 10.83 -12.46
C LEU A 251 20.28 9.45 -13.15
N GLU A 252 20.31 9.43 -14.48
CA GLU A 252 20.29 8.21 -15.31
C GLU A 252 21.48 7.28 -15.06
N ASP A 253 22.61 7.81 -14.59
CA ASP A 253 23.83 7.03 -14.36
C ASP A 253 23.61 5.95 -13.28
N PHE A 254 22.62 6.14 -12.40
CA PHE A 254 22.25 5.14 -11.39
C PHE A 254 21.66 3.84 -11.98
N LYS A 255 21.32 3.80 -13.29
CA LYS A 255 20.95 2.54 -13.99
C LYS A 255 22.08 1.49 -13.93
N THR A 256 23.33 1.92 -13.69
CA THR A 256 24.46 1.00 -13.46
C THR A 256 24.38 0.26 -12.13
N ALA A 257 23.56 0.75 -11.19
CA ALA A 257 23.29 0.15 -9.88
C ALA A 257 24.56 -0.07 -9.03
N ASP A 258 25.47 0.90 -9.07
CA ASP A 258 26.71 0.91 -8.30
C ASP A 258 26.50 1.30 -6.82
N GLU A 259 27.59 1.37 -6.06
CA GLU A 259 27.53 1.72 -4.64
C GLU A 259 27.04 3.16 -4.40
N ASN A 260 27.38 4.11 -5.29
CA ASN A 260 26.96 5.50 -5.18
C ASN A 260 25.44 5.63 -5.35
N ALA A 261 24.86 4.91 -6.31
CA ALA A 261 23.41 4.83 -6.49
C ALA A 261 22.72 4.34 -5.21
N VAL A 262 23.25 3.28 -4.60
CA VAL A 262 22.71 2.72 -3.34
C VAL A 262 22.88 3.68 -2.16
N MET A 263 23.97 4.45 -2.10
CA MET A 263 24.14 5.47 -1.07
C MET A 263 23.13 6.62 -1.22
N CYS A 264 22.90 7.12 -2.44
CA CYS A 264 21.86 8.10 -2.72
C CYS A 264 20.47 7.57 -2.33
N LEU A 265 20.16 6.33 -2.70
CA LEU A 265 18.92 5.65 -2.31
C LEU A 265 18.71 5.64 -0.79
N ASN A 266 19.74 5.27 -0.03
CA ASN A 266 19.67 5.23 1.43
C ASN A 266 19.43 6.62 2.04
N GLU A 267 20.01 7.68 1.48
CA GLU A 267 19.76 9.06 1.92
C GLU A 267 18.31 9.50 1.68
N LEU A 268 17.74 9.18 0.52
CA LEU A 268 16.34 9.47 0.24
C LEU A 268 15.38 8.68 1.12
N ILE A 269 15.71 7.42 1.43
CA ILE A 269 14.94 6.61 2.39
C ILE A 269 14.96 7.27 3.77
N ASN A 270 16.08 7.83 4.23
CA ASN A 270 16.13 8.56 5.50
C ASN A 270 15.19 9.77 5.52
N SER A 271 15.11 10.51 4.42
CA SER A 271 14.15 11.61 4.27
C SER A 271 12.70 11.11 4.38
N ALA A 272 12.35 10.00 3.72
CA ALA A 272 11.03 9.39 3.85
C ALA A 272 10.73 8.93 5.29
N LEU A 273 11.65 8.20 5.93
CA LEU A 273 11.48 7.70 7.29
C LEU A 273 11.27 8.82 8.33
N GLY A 274 11.75 10.04 8.06
CA GLY A 274 11.52 11.22 8.90
C GLY A 274 10.05 11.55 9.15
N HIS A 275 9.13 11.13 8.27
CA HIS A 275 7.69 11.38 8.40
C HIS A 275 6.97 10.37 9.33
N VAL A 276 7.59 9.22 9.63
CA VAL A 276 6.97 8.14 10.41
C VAL A 276 6.46 8.59 11.79
N PRO A 277 7.22 9.37 12.59
CA PRO A 277 6.72 9.87 13.87
C PRO A 277 5.41 10.65 13.77
N LYS A 278 5.25 11.46 12.71
CA LYS A 278 4.04 12.24 12.46
C LYS A 278 2.88 11.39 11.98
N CYS A 279 3.17 10.34 11.21
CA CYS A 279 2.17 9.34 10.83
C CYS A 279 1.59 8.61 12.06
N PHE A 280 2.44 8.28 13.06
CA PHE A 280 1.96 7.73 14.33
C PHE A 280 1.09 8.71 15.10
N GLU A 281 1.50 9.98 15.18
CA GLU A 281 0.74 11.05 15.85
C GLU A 281 -0.64 11.22 15.20
N TYR A 282 -0.71 11.24 13.86
CA TYR A 282 -1.96 11.30 13.11
C TYR A 282 -2.90 10.13 13.43
N MET A 283 -2.38 8.90 13.34
CA MET A 283 -3.21 7.68 13.45
C MET A 283 -3.61 7.35 14.89
N ALA A 284 -2.86 7.81 15.89
CA ALA A 284 -3.16 7.56 17.30
C ALA A 284 -4.51 8.14 17.75
N GLY A 285 -5.01 9.18 17.08
CA GLY A 285 -6.28 9.83 17.40
C GLY A 285 -7.50 9.26 16.68
N LEU A 286 -7.32 8.34 15.72
CA LEU A 286 -8.42 7.81 14.89
C LEU A 286 -9.31 6.90 15.72
N ARG A 287 -10.63 7.11 15.62
CA ARG A 287 -11.62 6.42 16.44
C ARG A 287 -12.34 5.33 15.67
N ASN A 288 -12.60 5.54 14.39
CA ASN A 288 -13.30 4.58 13.57
C ASN A 288 -12.31 3.53 13.02
N GLN A 289 -12.53 2.25 13.36
CA GLN A 289 -11.62 1.18 12.97
C GLN A 289 -11.43 1.05 11.45
N ARG A 290 -12.47 1.32 10.64
CA ARG A 290 -12.37 1.24 9.17
C ARG A 290 -11.58 2.42 8.60
N VAL A 291 -11.75 3.61 9.16
CA VAL A 291 -10.93 4.78 8.81
C VAL A 291 -9.48 4.55 9.24
N PHE A 292 -9.26 4.02 10.45
CA PHE A 292 -7.92 3.61 10.91
C PHE A 292 -7.26 2.64 9.93
N ARG A 293 -7.93 1.55 9.58
CA ARG A 293 -7.41 0.56 8.61
C ARG A 293 -7.11 1.20 7.26
N PHE A 294 -8.02 2.04 6.78
CA PHE A 294 -7.83 2.79 5.52
C PHE A 294 -6.55 3.64 5.54
N CYS A 295 -6.27 4.33 6.65
CA CYS A 295 -5.04 5.11 6.82
C CYS A 295 -3.80 4.24 7.06
N ALA A 296 -3.90 3.20 7.89
CA ALA A 296 -2.77 2.41 8.37
C ALA A 296 -2.20 1.45 7.32
N ILE A 297 -3.05 0.83 6.50
CA ILE A 297 -2.62 -0.16 5.51
C ILE A 297 -1.61 0.43 4.51
N PRO A 298 -1.84 1.58 3.86
CA PRO A 298 -0.84 2.20 2.98
C PRO A 298 0.47 2.52 3.68
N GLN A 299 0.42 2.96 4.94
CA GLN A 299 1.60 3.32 5.73
C GLN A 299 2.45 2.08 6.05
N ILE A 300 1.80 0.97 6.39
CA ILE A 300 2.46 -0.34 6.56
C ILE A 300 3.11 -0.81 5.26
N MET A 301 2.40 -0.67 4.13
CA MET A 301 2.97 -1.01 2.82
C MET A 301 4.18 -0.15 2.48
N ALA A 302 4.15 1.14 2.84
CA ALA A 302 5.25 2.06 2.59
C ALA A 302 6.49 1.70 3.41
N ILE A 303 6.39 1.51 4.73
CA ILE A 303 7.56 1.11 5.54
C ILE A 303 8.13 -0.25 5.10
N GLY A 304 7.28 -1.21 4.76
CA GLY A 304 7.74 -2.50 4.24
C GLY A 304 8.40 -2.39 2.86
N THR A 305 7.94 -1.47 2.01
CA THR A 305 8.58 -1.17 0.72
C THR A 305 9.94 -0.51 0.93
N LEU A 306 10.04 0.50 1.81
CA LEU A 306 11.32 1.12 2.17
C LEU A 306 12.29 0.10 2.76
N ALA A 307 11.83 -0.83 3.58
CA ALA A 307 12.66 -1.91 4.11
C ALA A 307 13.21 -2.81 2.99
N LEU A 308 12.43 -3.11 1.95
CA LEU A 308 12.90 -3.86 0.78
C LEU A 308 13.89 -3.06 -0.09
N CYS A 309 13.64 -1.75 -0.27
CA CYS A 309 14.47 -0.86 -1.07
C CYS A 309 15.79 -0.53 -0.37
N TYR A 310 15.83 -0.47 0.97
CA TYR A 310 17.02 -0.08 1.70
C TYR A 310 18.20 -0.99 1.39
N ASN A 311 19.31 -0.36 0.99
CA ASN A 311 20.55 -1.02 0.59
C ASN A 311 20.36 -2.12 -0.49
N ASN A 312 19.49 -1.88 -1.46
CA ASN A 312 19.13 -2.85 -2.48
C ASN A 312 19.32 -2.31 -3.91
N ASN A 313 20.28 -2.88 -4.64
CA ASN A 313 20.58 -2.48 -6.01
C ASN A 313 19.49 -2.86 -7.03
N GLU A 314 18.56 -3.76 -6.67
CA GLU A 314 17.46 -4.16 -7.55
C GLU A 314 16.46 -3.01 -7.81
N VAL A 315 16.45 -1.96 -6.98
CA VAL A 315 15.67 -0.73 -7.24
C VAL A 315 16.04 -0.10 -8.59
N PHE A 316 17.30 -0.24 -9.01
CA PHE A 316 17.81 0.32 -10.26
C PHE A 316 17.70 -0.64 -11.45
N LYS A 317 17.26 -1.88 -11.24
CA LYS A 317 17.24 -2.94 -12.26
C LYS A 317 15.85 -3.51 -12.53
N GLY A 318 14.91 -3.28 -11.62
CA GLY A 318 13.55 -3.78 -11.77
C GLY A 318 12.60 -3.28 -10.69
N VAL A 319 11.51 -4.01 -10.51
CA VAL A 319 10.45 -3.63 -9.60
C VAL A 319 10.64 -4.33 -8.25
N VAL A 320 10.92 -3.54 -7.22
CA VAL A 320 11.00 -4.02 -5.83
C VAL A 320 9.61 -3.93 -5.20
N LYS A 321 9.04 -5.08 -4.80
CA LYS A 321 7.69 -5.12 -4.22
C LYS A 321 7.53 -6.22 -3.16
N LEU A 322 6.75 -5.92 -2.13
CA LEU A 322 6.27 -6.91 -1.17
C LEU A 322 5.53 -8.05 -1.88
N ARG A 323 5.82 -9.29 -1.48
CA ARG A 323 5.11 -10.47 -1.96
C ARG A 323 3.63 -10.36 -1.58
N ARG A 324 2.75 -10.81 -2.49
CA ARG A 324 1.29 -10.68 -2.31
C ARG A 324 0.78 -11.34 -1.03
N GLY A 325 1.38 -12.47 -0.63
CA GLY A 325 0.98 -13.18 0.58
C GLY A 325 1.37 -12.43 1.84
N ARG A 326 2.59 -11.90 1.91
CA ARG A 326 3.02 -10.99 2.97
C ARG A 326 2.13 -9.74 3.07
N THR A 327 1.78 -9.13 1.93
CA THR A 327 0.81 -8.02 1.89
C THR A 327 -0.54 -8.43 2.48
N ALA A 328 -1.09 -9.58 2.07
CA ALA A 328 -2.38 -10.05 2.56
C ALA A 328 -2.37 -10.30 4.08
N LYS A 329 -1.26 -10.84 4.61
CA LYS A 329 -1.05 -11.04 6.04
C LYS A 329 -1.05 -9.72 6.80
N LEU A 330 -0.21 -8.77 6.39
CA LEU A 330 -0.11 -7.44 7.00
C LEU A 330 -1.46 -6.69 7.00
N VAL A 331 -2.22 -6.77 5.89
CA VAL A 331 -3.56 -6.18 5.78
C VAL A 331 -4.58 -6.85 6.70
N GLY A 332 -4.51 -8.19 6.82
CA GLY A 332 -5.42 -8.97 7.66
C GLY A 332 -5.17 -8.78 9.16
N GLU A 333 -3.93 -8.49 9.55
CA GLU A 333 -3.51 -8.37 10.94
C GLU A 333 -3.59 -6.94 11.48
N CYS A 334 -3.66 -5.91 10.61
CA CYS A 334 -3.73 -4.51 11.02
C CYS A 334 -5.12 -4.13 11.56
N ASN A 335 -5.32 -4.13 12.88
CA ASN A 335 -6.62 -3.80 13.48
C ASN A 335 -6.59 -2.60 14.44
N GLY A 336 -5.40 -2.15 14.85
CA GLY A 336 -5.22 -0.97 15.68
C GLY A 336 -3.76 -0.53 15.80
N MET A 337 -3.50 0.47 16.64
CA MET A 337 -2.18 1.06 16.84
C MET A 337 -1.13 0.05 17.32
N SER A 338 -1.50 -0.95 18.14
CA SER A 338 -0.56 -1.98 18.58
C SER A 338 -0.02 -2.82 17.42
N ASP A 339 -0.88 -3.21 16.48
CA ASP A 339 -0.47 -3.98 15.30
C ASP A 339 0.40 -3.12 14.38
N LEU A 340 0.02 -1.85 14.20
CA LEU A 340 0.82 -0.86 13.48
C LEU A 340 2.24 -0.74 14.08
N TYR A 341 2.35 -0.55 15.40
CA TYR A 341 3.64 -0.42 16.06
C TYR A 341 4.51 -1.68 15.94
N ARG A 342 3.91 -2.88 16.03
CA ARG A 342 4.65 -4.14 15.83
C ARG A 342 5.26 -4.21 14.43
N VAL A 343 4.45 -3.94 13.41
CA VAL A 343 4.89 -4.00 12.01
C VAL A 343 5.98 -2.95 11.71
N PHE A 344 5.80 -1.72 12.18
CA PHE A 344 6.83 -0.69 12.03
C PHE A 344 8.11 -1.01 12.80
N TYR A 345 8.00 -1.62 13.98
CA TYR A 345 9.15 -2.05 14.76
C TYR A 345 9.96 -3.14 14.03
N GLU A 346 9.27 -4.12 13.44
CA GLU A 346 9.89 -5.19 12.63
C GLU A 346 10.63 -4.60 11.42
N PHE A 347 9.94 -3.82 10.57
CA PHE A 347 10.56 -3.26 9.37
C PHE A 347 11.66 -2.23 9.66
N ALA A 348 11.53 -1.41 10.70
CA ALA A 348 12.63 -0.54 11.14
C ALA A 348 13.84 -1.35 11.63
N GLY A 349 13.60 -2.50 12.27
CA GLY A 349 14.64 -3.45 12.64
C GLY A 349 15.35 -4.07 11.43
N GLU A 350 14.59 -4.45 10.39
CA GLU A 350 15.16 -4.94 9.12
C GLU A 350 16.07 -3.90 8.45
N ILE A 351 15.62 -2.64 8.38
CA ILE A 351 16.43 -1.52 7.85
C ILE A 351 17.72 -1.37 8.67
N GLY A 352 17.61 -1.37 10.00
CA GLY A 352 18.77 -1.29 10.90
C GLY A 352 19.77 -2.44 10.71
N ALA A 353 19.28 -3.67 10.56
CA ALA A 353 20.12 -4.84 10.31
C ALA A 353 20.85 -4.75 8.95
N LYS A 354 20.15 -4.31 7.90
CA LYS A 354 20.76 -4.07 6.57
C LYS A 354 21.81 -2.96 6.61
N CYS A 355 21.57 -1.91 7.40
CA CYS A 355 22.53 -0.83 7.59
C CYS A 355 23.86 -1.30 8.21
N GLN A 356 23.83 -2.36 9.04
CA GLN A 356 25.01 -2.91 9.70
C GLN A 356 25.72 -4.01 8.91
N GLY A 357 25.08 -4.59 7.88
CA GLY A 357 25.55 -5.80 7.19
C GLY A 357 26.35 -5.59 5.89
N PHE A 358 26.43 -4.38 5.33
CA PHE A 358 27.15 -4.12 4.07
C PHE A 358 28.59 -3.63 4.34
N GLY A 359 29.53 -4.03 3.45
CA GLY A 359 30.97 -3.76 3.51
C GLY A 359 31.32 -2.42 4.15
N ALA A 360 31.92 -2.51 5.34
CA ALA A 360 32.17 -1.40 6.23
C ALA A 360 33.09 -0.34 5.59
N GLN A 361 32.51 0.81 5.23
CA GLN A 361 33.02 2.06 5.77
C GLN A 361 32.08 2.46 6.92
N PRO A 362 32.47 2.25 8.19
CA PRO A 362 31.62 2.46 9.36
C PRO A 362 31.13 3.90 9.62
N ASP A 363 31.37 4.86 8.72
CA ASP A 363 31.39 6.29 9.05
C ASP A 363 30.70 7.22 8.04
N SER A 364 29.79 6.72 7.18
CA SER A 364 29.02 7.65 6.33
C SER A 364 27.93 8.37 7.14
N LYS A 365 27.80 9.69 6.96
CA LYS A 365 26.76 10.51 7.62
C LYS A 365 25.35 9.95 7.38
N VAL A 366 25.14 9.33 6.21
CA VAL A 366 23.87 8.68 5.82
C VAL A 366 23.57 7.48 6.72
N GLN A 367 24.53 6.57 6.94
CA GLN A 367 24.33 5.40 7.80
C GLN A 367 24.05 5.80 9.25
N ALA A 368 24.82 6.76 9.79
CA ALA A 368 24.60 7.27 11.13
C ALA A 368 23.19 7.89 11.29
N ALA A 369 22.73 8.62 10.27
CA ALA A 369 21.37 9.15 10.22
C ALA A 369 20.33 8.02 10.18
N THR A 370 20.54 6.98 9.36
CA THR A 370 19.64 5.82 9.29
C THR A 370 19.49 5.18 10.67
N ILE A 371 20.59 4.84 11.33
CA ILE A 371 20.59 4.17 12.65
C ILE A 371 19.81 5.01 13.67
N ARG A 372 20.05 6.33 13.69
CA ARG A 372 19.33 7.25 14.58
C ARG A 372 17.82 7.25 14.30
N ILE A 373 17.42 7.32 13.03
CA ILE A 373 16.00 7.37 12.64
C ILE A 373 15.30 6.06 12.98
N VAL A 374 15.89 4.90 12.64
CA VAL A 374 15.25 3.60 12.92
C VAL A 374 15.16 3.33 14.42
N GLU A 375 16.15 3.74 15.22
CA GLU A 375 16.06 3.61 16.68
C GLU A 375 15.02 4.54 17.29
N ASP A 376 14.82 5.76 16.77
CA ASP A 376 13.71 6.62 17.20
C ASP A 376 12.34 5.98 16.87
N ILE A 377 12.18 5.45 15.66
CA ILE A 377 10.96 4.72 15.26
C ILE A 377 10.72 3.54 16.19
N ARG A 378 11.73 2.69 16.42
CA ARG A 378 11.61 1.52 17.31
C ARG A 378 11.32 1.93 18.75
N ALA A 379 11.94 3.00 19.25
CA ALA A 379 11.67 3.52 20.59
C ALA A 379 10.22 3.99 20.74
N ARG A 380 9.68 4.69 19.74
CA ARG A 380 8.26 5.09 19.70
C ARG A 380 7.33 3.89 19.65
N CYS A 381 7.63 2.88 18.84
CA CYS A 381 6.87 1.64 18.80
C CYS A 381 6.87 0.91 20.15
N ARG A 382 8.03 0.78 20.81
CA ARG A 382 8.13 0.19 22.17
C ARG A 382 7.28 0.95 23.17
N LYS A 383 7.36 2.29 23.17
CA LYS A 383 6.55 3.16 24.04
C LYS A 383 5.06 3.00 23.78
N GLY A 384 4.66 3.00 22.52
CA GLY A 384 3.26 2.84 22.12
C GLY A 384 2.68 1.47 22.48
N LEU A 385 3.48 0.41 22.36
CA LEU A 385 3.08 -0.95 22.76
C LEU A 385 2.97 -1.10 24.28
N ALA A 386 3.87 -0.49 25.05
CA ALA A 386 3.79 -0.49 26.52
C ALA A 386 2.55 0.28 27.04
N ALA A 387 2.09 1.30 26.31
CA ALA A 387 0.91 2.09 26.68
C ALA A 387 -0.43 1.43 26.29
N ALA A 388 -0.42 0.34 25.53
CA ALA A 388 -1.64 -0.32 25.08
C ALA A 388 -2.32 -1.10 26.23
N PRO A 389 -3.67 -1.19 26.27
CA PRO A 389 -4.39 -2.02 27.24
C PRO A 389 -3.93 -3.48 27.15
N GLY A 390 -3.35 -4.03 28.22
CA GLY A 390 -2.72 -5.36 28.24
C GLY A 390 -1.18 -5.36 28.13
N GLY A 391 -0.53 -4.20 28.24
CA GLY A 391 0.91 -3.96 28.04
C GLY A 391 1.92 -4.75 28.91
N ALA A 392 1.48 -5.62 29.82
CA ALA A 392 2.37 -6.57 30.52
C ALA A 392 2.59 -7.88 29.74
N ASP A 393 1.65 -8.28 28.88
CA ASP A 393 1.71 -9.54 28.11
C ASP A 393 2.06 -9.35 26.62
N ALA A 394 2.08 -8.10 26.15
CA ALA A 394 2.54 -7.76 24.80
C ALA A 394 4.08 -7.77 24.72
N LYS A 395 4.71 -8.94 24.95
CA LYS A 395 6.15 -9.11 24.77
C LYS A 395 6.52 -8.77 23.33
N LEU A 396 7.24 -7.67 23.14
CA LEU A 396 8.07 -7.42 21.97
C LEU A 396 9.26 -8.37 22.06
N GLY A 397 9.10 -9.54 21.47
CA GLY A 397 10.14 -10.54 21.37
C GLY A 397 9.67 -11.62 20.43
N ASP A 398 10.52 -11.97 19.46
CA ASP A 398 10.35 -13.13 18.62
C ASP A 398 9.95 -14.34 19.46
N ALA A 399 8.79 -14.92 19.16
CA ALA A 399 8.48 -16.29 19.49
C ALA A 399 7.35 -16.75 18.58
N GLU A 400 7.73 -17.27 17.40
CA GLU A 400 7.12 -18.54 16.98
C GLU A 400 7.03 -19.40 18.25
N GLN A 401 5.81 -19.73 18.70
CA GLN A 401 5.66 -20.69 19.79
C GLN A 401 6.54 -21.90 19.47
N PRO A 402 7.32 -22.43 20.43
CA PRO A 402 8.21 -23.54 20.16
C PRO A 402 7.41 -24.62 19.44
N PRO A 403 7.93 -25.09 18.31
CA PRO A 403 7.17 -25.97 17.44
C PRO A 403 6.79 -27.21 18.26
N PRO A 404 5.55 -27.74 18.14
CA PRO A 404 5.07 -28.83 19.00
C PRO A 404 6.07 -29.97 19.07
N GLU A 405 6.17 -30.71 20.19
CA GLU A 405 7.19 -31.75 20.31
C GLU A 405 7.13 -32.76 19.15
N LEU A 406 8.28 -33.36 18.80
CA LEU A 406 8.41 -34.22 17.61
C LEU A 406 7.34 -35.33 17.58
N TRP A 407 7.00 -35.93 18.72
CA TRP A 407 5.97 -36.97 18.81
C TRP A 407 4.56 -36.44 18.52
N VAL A 408 4.25 -35.19 18.88
CA VAL A 408 2.97 -34.54 18.52
C VAL A 408 2.90 -34.36 17.00
N ARG A 409 4.00 -33.93 16.37
CA ARG A 409 4.04 -33.76 14.91
C ARG A 409 3.89 -35.09 14.17
N LEU A 410 4.60 -36.13 14.61
CA LEU A 410 4.47 -37.47 14.06
C LEU A 410 3.06 -38.05 14.30
N GLY A 411 2.45 -37.76 15.45
CA GLY A 411 1.06 -38.11 15.76
C GLY A 411 0.06 -37.46 14.81
N LEU A 412 0.25 -36.17 14.49
CA LEU A 412 -0.60 -35.47 13.51
C LEU A 412 -0.43 -36.04 12.10
N VAL A 413 0.80 -36.40 11.69
CA VAL A 413 1.04 -37.05 10.39
C VAL A 413 0.35 -38.40 10.31
N LEU A 414 0.42 -39.22 11.38
CA LEU A 414 -0.27 -40.51 11.44
C LEU A 414 -1.79 -40.34 11.40
N MET A 415 -2.33 -39.43 12.21
CA MET A 415 -3.77 -39.19 12.30
C MET A 415 -4.34 -38.67 10.97
N PHE A 416 -3.74 -37.63 10.40
CA PHE A 416 -4.23 -37.06 9.15
C PHE A 416 -3.86 -37.88 7.92
N GLY A 417 -2.76 -38.65 7.97
CA GLY A 417 -2.43 -39.65 6.97
C GLY A 417 -3.43 -40.82 6.96
N GLY A 418 -3.89 -41.26 8.14
CA GLY A 418 -4.97 -42.22 8.28
C GLY A 418 -6.29 -41.69 7.74
N TYR A 419 -6.64 -40.44 8.03
CA TYR A 419 -7.84 -39.79 7.47
C TYR A 419 -7.75 -39.60 5.95
N PHE A 420 -6.57 -39.27 5.42
CA PHE A 420 -6.31 -39.20 3.99
C PHE A 420 -6.49 -40.57 3.33
N ALA A 421 -5.90 -41.63 3.88
CA ALA A 421 -6.06 -42.99 3.40
C ALA A 421 -7.53 -43.44 3.43
N TYR A 422 -8.27 -43.10 4.49
CA TYR A 422 -9.70 -43.36 4.61
C TYR A 422 -10.53 -42.63 3.53
N ALA A 423 -10.30 -41.33 3.33
CA ALA A 423 -11.04 -40.51 2.38
C ALA A 423 -10.74 -40.86 0.92
N TRP A 424 -9.51 -41.29 0.63
CA TRP A 424 -9.06 -41.70 -0.70
C TRP A 424 -9.20 -43.19 -0.99
N GLN A 425 -9.77 -43.96 -0.04
CA GLN A 425 -9.98 -45.40 -0.16
C GLN A 425 -8.67 -46.17 -0.43
N LEU A 426 -7.57 -45.70 0.16
CA LEU A 426 -6.28 -46.37 0.04
C LEU A 426 -6.23 -47.57 0.99
N GLY A 427 -6.05 -48.76 0.42
CA GLY A 427 -5.99 -50.01 1.18
C GLY A 427 -7.32 -50.41 1.81
N VAL A 428 -7.26 -51.10 2.94
CA VAL A 428 -8.42 -51.75 3.61
C VAL A 428 -8.97 -50.94 4.79
N LEU A 429 -8.60 -49.66 4.94
CA LEU A 429 -8.95 -48.86 6.13
C LEU A 429 -10.45 -48.68 6.33
N ARG A 430 -11.22 -48.41 5.26
CA ARG A 430 -12.70 -48.33 5.33
C ARG A 430 -13.30 -49.67 5.77
N ALA A 431 -12.80 -50.77 5.20
CA ALA A 431 -13.25 -52.12 5.52
C ALA A 431 -12.97 -52.50 6.98
N TYR A 432 -11.78 -52.16 7.51
CA TYR A 432 -11.43 -52.36 8.92
C TYR A 432 -12.32 -51.56 9.88
N LEU A 433 -12.82 -50.40 9.45
CA LEU A 433 -13.75 -49.56 10.21
C LEU A 433 -15.22 -49.92 9.98
N GLY A 434 -15.51 -50.99 9.24
CA GLY A 434 -16.87 -51.46 8.97
C GLY A 434 -17.65 -50.58 7.97
N VAL A 435 -16.96 -49.75 7.19
CA VAL A 435 -17.56 -48.87 6.16
C VAL A 435 -17.39 -49.51 4.79
N ALA A 436 -18.48 -49.74 4.06
CA ALA A 436 -18.42 -50.26 2.70
C ALA A 436 -17.77 -49.24 1.75
N ALA A 437 -17.00 -49.73 0.76
CA ALA A 437 -16.19 -48.89 -0.13
C ALA A 437 -17.02 -47.87 -0.94
N ASP A 438 -18.30 -48.18 -1.14
CA ASP A 438 -19.29 -47.51 -1.96
C ASP A 438 -20.43 -46.84 -1.17
N ALA A 439 -20.39 -46.86 0.17
CA ALA A 439 -21.48 -46.36 1.03
C ALA A 439 -21.55 -44.82 1.20
N GLY A 440 -21.02 -44.03 0.25
CA GLY A 440 -20.85 -42.58 0.38
C GLY A 440 -21.76 -41.75 -0.52
N ASN A 441 -22.30 -40.64 0.01
CA ASN A 441 -22.82 -39.56 -0.84
C ASN A 441 -21.65 -38.90 -1.58
N PHE A 442 -21.73 -38.79 -2.90
CA PHE A 442 -20.68 -38.23 -3.77
C PHE A 442 -20.14 -36.87 -3.29
N TYR A 443 -21.01 -35.97 -2.83
CA TYR A 443 -20.62 -34.64 -2.34
C TYR A 443 -19.86 -34.73 -1.03
N VAL A 444 -20.26 -35.64 -0.13
CA VAL A 444 -19.61 -35.86 1.15
C VAL A 444 -18.23 -36.48 0.94
N ASP A 445 -18.12 -37.49 0.08
CA ASP A 445 -16.83 -38.12 -0.24
C ASP A 445 -15.88 -37.13 -0.94
N SER A 446 -16.39 -36.28 -1.82
CA SER A 446 -15.60 -35.22 -2.45
C SER A 446 -15.12 -34.16 -1.45
N MET A 447 -15.97 -33.72 -0.51
CA MET A 447 -15.56 -32.85 0.58
C MET A 447 -14.52 -33.51 1.49
N GLN A 448 -14.71 -34.78 1.85
CA GLN A 448 -13.75 -35.52 2.68
C GLN A 448 -12.37 -35.61 2.02
N LYS A 449 -12.30 -35.84 0.70
CA LYS A 449 -11.03 -35.85 -0.05
C LYS A 449 -10.32 -34.50 -0.03
N ILE A 450 -11.05 -33.40 -0.17
CA ILE A 450 -10.48 -32.04 -0.15
C ILE A 450 -9.96 -31.71 1.27
N VAL A 451 -10.78 -31.97 2.30
CA VAL A 451 -10.43 -31.69 3.69
C VAL A 451 -9.26 -32.56 4.15
N SER A 452 -9.28 -33.86 3.82
CA SER A 452 -8.21 -34.78 4.22
C SER A 452 -6.88 -34.47 3.55
N LEU A 453 -6.88 -34.08 2.27
CA LEU A 453 -5.68 -33.64 1.56
C LEU A 453 -5.09 -32.38 2.20
N GLY A 454 -5.93 -31.38 2.51
CA GLY A 454 -5.48 -30.15 3.17
C GLY A 454 -4.86 -30.41 4.55
N LEU A 455 -5.51 -31.23 5.37
CA LEU A 455 -5.02 -31.58 6.71
C LEU A 455 -3.75 -32.43 6.67
N PHE A 456 -3.62 -33.33 5.70
CA PHE A 456 -2.43 -34.18 5.56
C PHE A 456 -1.21 -33.40 5.07
N ILE A 457 -1.39 -32.51 4.08
CA ILE A 457 -0.35 -31.57 3.66
C ILE A 457 0.08 -30.70 4.86
N MET A 458 -0.88 -30.26 5.67
CA MET A 458 -0.60 -29.49 6.87
C MET A 458 0.25 -30.24 7.89
N ALA A 459 -0.09 -31.50 8.15
CA ALA A 459 0.64 -32.35 9.07
C ALA A 459 2.08 -32.61 8.59
N LEU A 460 2.25 -32.91 7.30
CA LEU A 460 3.57 -33.13 6.69
C LEU A 460 4.44 -31.88 6.76
N PHE A 461 3.85 -30.70 6.48
CA PHE A 461 4.56 -29.43 6.58
C PHE A 461 5.02 -29.17 8.01
N LEU A 462 4.13 -29.33 9.00
CA LEU A 462 4.45 -29.15 10.41
C LEU A 462 5.55 -30.13 10.85
N ALA A 463 5.51 -31.38 10.40
CA ALA A 463 6.53 -32.39 10.73
C ALA A 463 7.90 -32.06 10.15
N VAL A 464 7.97 -31.57 8.91
CA VAL A 464 9.23 -31.24 8.23
C VAL A 464 9.83 -29.93 8.72
N THR A 465 8.99 -28.91 8.95
CA THR A 465 9.48 -27.54 9.22
C THR A 465 9.40 -27.13 10.68
N GLY A 466 8.59 -27.84 11.49
CA GLY A 466 8.20 -27.40 12.83
C GLY A 466 7.21 -26.24 12.86
N ARG A 467 6.97 -25.55 11.74
CA ARG A 467 6.14 -24.34 11.72
C ARG A 467 4.66 -24.68 11.61
N ARG A 468 3.82 -23.92 12.32
CA ARG A 468 2.36 -23.97 12.14
C ARG A 468 2.01 -23.27 10.82
N LEU A 469 1.06 -23.86 10.10
CA LEU A 469 0.53 -23.40 8.82
C LEU A 469 -0.45 -22.25 8.97
#